data_AF-A0A842JAF8-F1
#
_entry.id   AF-A0A842JAF8-F1
#
_cell.length_a   1.000
_cell.length_b   1.000
_cell.length_c   1.000
_cell.angle_alpha   90.00
_cell.angle_beta   90.00
_cell.angle_gamma   90.00
#
_symmetry.space_group_name_H-M   'P 1'
#
loop_
_entity.id
_entity.type
_entity.pdbx_description
1 polymer ?
#
loop_
_entity_poly.entity_id
_entity_poly.type
_entity_poly.pdbx_seq_one_letter_code
_entity_poly.pdbx_strand_id
1 'polypeptide(L)'
;MAHESYVTFDQVKTRLDEIVDAVGSEEMPLDEALSLYEEAVGLGLRASELLEEDIEARNELDDVQDGGAEAEAAISAEGTVSDAGAPETATA
;
A
#
# COMPACT_ATOMS: atom_id res chain seq x y z
N MET A 1 -22.07 -1.70 -9.75
CA MET A 1 -21.16 -0.67 -10.28
C MET A 1 -20.20 -1.37 -11.24
N ALA A 2 -19.98 -0.88 -12.47
CA ALA A 2 -19.30 -1.66 -13.51
C ALA A 2 -17.84 -2.05 -13.19
N HIS A 3 -17.18 -1.27 -12.32
CA HIS A 3 -15.79 -1.49 -11.89
C HIS A 3 -15.61 -2.62 -10.86
N GLU A 4 -16.69 -3.12 -10.23
CA GLU A 4 -16.62 -4.28 -9.31
C GLU A 4 -16.30 -5.60 -10.05
N SER A 5 -16.37 -5.60 -11.39
CA SER A 5 -16.05 -6.76 -12.22
C SER A 5 -14.54 -7.03 -12.37
N TYR A 6 -13.69 -6.06 -12.02
CA TYR A 6 -12.24 -6.20 -12.09
C TYR A 6 -11.69 -6.76 -10.78
N VAL A 7 -11.26 -8.02 -10.84
CA VAL A 7 -10.89 -8.80 -9.64
C VAL A 7 -9.39 -8.76 -9.35
N THR A 8 -8.57 -8.38 -10.33
CA THR A 8 -7.10 -8.31 -10.14
C THR A 8 -6.54 -6.96 -10.58
N PHE A 9 -5.42 -6.58 -9.98
CA PHE A 9 -4.73 -5.34 -10.30
C PHE A 9 -4.32 -5.26 -11.78
N ASP A 10 -3.87 -6.36 -12.39
CA ASP A 10 -3.51 -6.41 -13.81
C ASP A 10 -4.71 -6.14 -14.75
N GLN A 11 -5.91 -6.60 -14.38
CA GLN A 11 -7.13 -6.31 -15.15
C GLN A 11 -7.47 -4.81 -15.08
N VAL A 12 -7.39 -4.24 -13.88
CA VAL A 12 -7.61 -2.80 -13.67
C VAL A 12 -6.58 -1.97 -14.46
N LYS A 13 -5.31 -2.36 -14.40
CA LYS A 13 -4.23 -1.71 -15.14
C LYS A 13 -4.46 -1.77 -16.66
N THR A 14 -4.76 -2.95 -17.19
CA THR A 14 -5.01 -3.14 -18.62
C THR A 14 -6.14 -2.22 -19.09
N ARG A 15 -7.23 -2.11 -18.32
CA ARG A 15 -8.33 -1.22 -18.65
C ARG A 15 -7.94 0.26 -18.58
N LEU A 16 -7.15 0.66 -17.59
CA LEU A 16 -6.63 2.03 -17.50
C LEU A 16 -5.76 2.39 -18.70
N ASP A 17 -4.91 1.47 -19.17
CA ASP A 17 -4.07 1.68 -20.35
C ASP A 17 -4.93 1.87 -21.62
N GLU A 18 -5.98 1.05 -21.81
CA GLU A 18 -6.96 1.22 -22.90
C GLU A 18 -7.66 2.58 -22.86
N ILE A 19 -8.03 3.05 -21.66
CA ILE A 19 -8.65 4.37 -21.47
C ILE A 19 -7.67 5.48 -21.85
N VAL A 20 -6.40 5.37 -21.45
CA VAL A 20 -5.36 6.35 -21.80
C VAL A 20 -5.18 6.43 -23.31
N ASP A 21 -5.11 5.29 -23.99
CA ASP A 21 -5.00 5.23 -25.45
C ASP A 21 -6.22 5.87 -26.13
N ALA A 22 -7.42 5.59 -25.62
CA ALA A 22 -8.66 6.13 -26.17
C ALA A 22 -8.80 7.64 -25.99
N VAL A 23 -8.51 8.15 -24.78
CA VAL A 23 -8.55 9.60 -24.46
C VAL A 23 -7.44 10.37 -25.18
N GLY A 24 -6.33 9.71 -25.52
CA GLY A 24 -5.26 10.30 -26.33
C GLY A 24 -5.64 10.58 -27.79
N SER A 25 -6.79 10.08 -28.27
CA SER A 25 -7.26 10.32 -29.63
C SER A 25 -7.89 11.70 -29.81
N GLU A 26 -7.40 12.48 -30.78
CA GLU A 26 -7.94 13.80 -31.12
C GLU A 26 -9.34 13.73 -31.80
N GLU A 27 -9.77 12.54 -32.22
CA GLU A 27 -11.07 12.30 -32.86
C GLU A 27 -12.19 12.02 -31.86
N MET A 28 -11.88 11.85 -30.57
CA MET A 28 -12.85 11.53 -29.53
C MET A 28 -13.67 12.76 -29.09
N PRO A 29 -15.01 12.65 -28.99
CA PRO A 29 -15.85 13.69 -28.40
C PRO A 29 -15.54 13.92 -26.93
N LEU A 30 -15.62 15.19 -26.48
CA LEU A 30 -15.34 15.56 -25.09
C LEU A 30 -16.22 14.79 -24.08
N ASP A 31 -17.51 14.62 -24.37
CA ASP A 31 -18.43 13.90 -23.47
C ASP A 31 -18.02 12.43 -23.29
N GLU A 32 -17.49 11.80 -24.34
CA GLU A 32 -16.98 10.43 -24.27
C GLU A 32 -15.68 10.36 -23.46
N ALA A 33 -14.77 11.31 -23.67
CA ALA A 33 -13.54 11.42 -22.88
C ALA A 33 -13.83 11.65 -21.38
N LEU A 34 -14.84 12.47 -21.05
CA LEU A 34 -15.27 12.68 -19.66
C LEU A 34 -15.84 11.41 -19.05
N SER A 35 -16.65 10.66 -19.79
CA SER A 35 -17.17 9.37 -19.34
C SER A 35 -16.04 8.37 -19.04
N LEU A 36 -15.01 8.31 -19.89
CA LEU A 36 -13.85 7.45 -19.68
C LEU A 36 -12.99 7.90 -18.49
N TYR A 37 -12.88 9.21 -18.25
CA TYR A 37 -12.21 9.73 -17.07
C TYR A 37 -12.92 9.30 -15.77
N GLU A 38 -14.25 9.39 -15.72
CA GLU A 38 -15.03 8.92 -14.57
C GLU A 38 -14.86 7.41 -14.34
N GLU A 39 -14.81 6.62 -15.43
CA GLU A 39 -14.49 5.19 -15.34
C GLU A 39 -13.09 4.97 -14.74
N ALA A 40 -12.08 5.70 -15.23
CA ALA A 40 -10.71 5.60 -14.73
C ALA A 40 -10.59 5.95 -13.24
N VAL A 41 -11.34 6.94 -12.76
CA VAL A 41 -11.41 7.27 -11.33
C VAL A 41 -11.96 6.10 -10.52
N GLY A 42 -13.06 5.49 -10.97
CA GLY A 42 -13.63 4.31 -10.32
C GLY A 42 -12.67 3.12 -10.29
N LEU A 43 -11.94 2.89 -11.39
CA LEU A 43 -10.90 1.87 -11.47
C LEU A 43 -9.74 2.14 -10.50
N GLY A 44 -9.31 3.40 -10.35
CA GLY A 44 -8.27 3.78 -9.39
C GLY A 44 -8.67 3.53 -7.93
N LEU A 45 -9.93 3.74 -7.58
CA LEU A 45 -10.46 3.38 -6.27
C LEU A 45 -10.45 1.86 -6.07
N ARG A 46 -10.92 1.09 -7.07
CA ARG A 46 -10.87 -0.38 -6.99
C ARG A 46 -9.45 -0.91 -6.88
N ALA A 47 -8.48 -0.31 -7.58
CA ALA A 47 -7.07 -0.66 -7.42
C ALA A 47 -6.57 -0.43 -5.99
N SER A 48 -7.02 0.66 -5.35
CA SER A 48 -6.64 0.98 -3.96
C SER A 48 -7.21 -0.06 -2.98
N GLU A 49 -8.48 -0.44 -3.16
CA GLU A 49 -9.13 -1.52 -2.40
C GLU A 49 -8.38 -2.85 -2.58
N LEU A 50 -8.05 -3.23 -3.82
CA LEU A 50 -7.30 -4.46 -4.10
C LEU A 50 -5.91 -4.47 -3.45
N LEU A 51 -5.24 -3.31 -3.37
CA LEU A 51 -3.96 -3.18 -2.67
C LEU A 51 -4.13 -3.35 -1.16
N GLU A 52 -5.18 -2.78 -0.58
CA GLU A 52 -5.51 -2.92 0.83
C GLU A 52 -5.84 -4.39 1.17
N GLU A 53 -6.67 -5.04 0.36
CA GLU A 53 -7.00 -6.48 0.47
C GLU A 53 -5.74 -7.37 0.42
N ASP A 54 -4.78 -7.11 -0.49
CA ASP A 54 -3.51 -7.88 -0.57
C ASP A 54 -2.61 -7.67 0.66
N ILE A 55 -2.54 -6.44 1.18
CA ILE A 55 -1.75 -6.12 2.38
C ILE A 55 -2.35 -6.78 3.61
N GLU A 56 -3.67 -6.68 3.78
CA GLU A 56 -4.39 -7.33 4.88
C GLU A 56 -4.14 -8.84 4.84
N ALA A 57 -4.41 -9.49 3.69
CA ALA A 57 -4.18 -10.91 3.50
C ALA A 57 -2.75 -11.35 3.85
N ARG A 58 -1.74 -10.52 3.55
CA ARG A 58 -0.34 -10.82 3.87
C ARG A 58 -0.02 -10.65 5.35
N ASN A 59 -0.61 -9.67 6.02
CA ASN A 59 -0.45 -9.48 7.46
C ASN A 59 -1.10 -10.62 8.26
N GLU A 60 -2.29 -11.09 7.88
CA GLU A 60 -2.91 -12.25 8.54
C GLU A 60 -2.08 -13.53 8.37
N LEU A 61 -1.44 -13.71 7.21
CA LEU A 61 -0.52 -14.82 6.98
C LEU A 61 0.76 -14.74 7.84
N ASP A 62 1.22 -13.53 8.16
CA ASP A 62 2.39 -13.28 9.01
C ASP A 62 2.06 -13.53 10.50
N ASP A 63 0.92 -13.02 10.99
CA ASP A 63 0.44 -13.24 12.36
C ASP A 63 0.22 -14.74 12.69
N VAL A 64 -0.22 -15.54 11.69
CA VAL A 64 -0.40 -16.99 11.86
C VAL A 64 0.95 -17.73 11.88
N GLN A 65 2.00 -17.17 11.30
CA GLN A 65 3.35 -17.77 11.30
C GLN A 65 4.17 -17.39 12.54
N ASP A 66 3.92 -16.23 13.17
CA ASP A 66 4.63 -15.79 14.37
C ASP A 66 4.10 -16.43 15.68
N GLY A 67 2.88 -16.98 15.68
CA GLY A 67 2.29 -17.67 16.85
C GLY A 67 2.94 -18.99 17.29
N GLY A 68 4.11 -19.34 16.74
CA GLY A 68 4.86 -20.57 17.05
C GLY A 68 6.10 -20.40 17.94
N ALA A 69 6.44 -19.20 18.39
CA ALA A 69 7.70 -18.91 19.09
C ALA A 69 7.54 -18.28 20.48
N GLU A 70 6.42 -18.51 21.18
CA GLU A 70 6.23 -18.00 22.54
C GLU A 70 6.46 -19.11 23.59
N ALA A 71 7.71 -19.53 23.77
CA ALA A 71 8.12 -20.24 24.98
C ALA A 71 9.61 -20.02 25.30
N GLU A 72 9.82 -19.21 26.34
CA GLU A 72 10.94 -19.24 27.29
C GLU A 72 12.24 -18.50 26.91
N ALA A 73 12.34 -17.25 27.37
CA ALA A 73 13.49 -16.80 28.15
C ALA A 73 13.15 -15.49 28.89
N ALA A 74 12.36 -15.63 29.95
CA ALA A 74 12.26 -14.60 30.96
C ALA A 74 13.56 -14.57 31.81
N ILE A 75 14.03 -13.34 32.08
CA ILE A 75 14.86 -12.87 33.19
C ILE A 75 16.26 -13.45 33.46
N SER A 76 17.30 -12.64 33.16
CA SER A 76 18.51 -12.37 33.97
C SER A 76 19.34 -11.30 33.23
N ALA A 77 19.89 -10.23 33.79
CA ALA A 77 19.97 -9.75 35.16
C ALA A 77 20.25 -8.23 35.11
N GLU A 78 19.79 -7.53 36.14
CA GLU A 78 20.04 -6.13 36.45
C GLU A 78 21.54 -5.83 36.68
N GLY A 79 21.99 -4.66 36.19
CA GLY A 79 22.99 -3.83 36.87
C GLY A 79 24.45 -3.92 36.41
N THR A 80 24.93 -2.90 35.69
CA THR A 80 26.11 -2.12 36.10
C THR A 80 25.96 -0.66 35.65
N VAL A 81 25.74 0.25 36.60
CA VAL A 81 26.06 1.66 36.44
C VAL A 81 27.58 1.81 36.28
N SER A 82 28.03 2.57 35.29
CA SER A 82 29.31 3.27 35.40
C SER A 82 29.15 4.67 34.82
N ASP A 83 28.94 5.58 35.76
CA ASP A 83 29.29 6.98 35.68
C ASP A 83 30.75 7.16 35.20
N ALA A 84 30.96 8.02 34.21
CA ALA A 84 32.20 8.74 33.98
C ALA A 84 32.01 9.90 32.99
N GLY A 85 31.66 11.08 33.51
CA GLY A 85 32.30 12.34 33.14
C GLY A 85 31.77 13.12 31.91
N ALA A 86 30.88 14.07 32.16
CA ALA A 86 30.76 15.34 31.42
C ALA A 86 31.97 16.27 31.78
N PRO A 87 32.18 17.50 31.22
CA PRO A 87 31.29 18.32 30.37
C PRO A 87 31.95 19.13 29.21
N GLU A 88 31.08 19.68 28.35
CA GLU A 88 31.04 21.02 27.68
C GLU A 88 32.32 21.64 27.06
N THR A 89 32.28 22.26 25.87
CA THR A 89 31.64 23.57 25.59
C THR A 89 31.80 23.95 24.11
N ALA A 90 30.89 24.84 23.67
CA ALA A 90 30.78 25.50 22.38
C ALA A 90 31.95 26.43 21.97
N THR A 91 32.12 26.63 20.65
CA THR A 91 32.26 27.94 19.96
C THR A 91 32.35 27.66 18.44
N ALA A 92 31.39 28.11 17.63
CA ALA A 92 31.29 29.42 16.96
C ALA A 92 32.28 29.58 15.79
#